data_AF-A0A2W1BIN6-F1
#
_entry.id   AF-A0A2W1BIN6-F1
#
_cell.length_a   1.000
_cell.length_b   1.000
_cell.length_c   1.000
_cell.angle_alpha   90.00
_cell.angle_beta   90.00
_cell.angle_gamma   90.00
#
_symmetry.space_group_name_H-M   'P 1'
#
loop_
_entity.id
_entity.type
_entity.pdbx_description
1 polymer ?
#
loop_
_entity_poly.entity_id
_entity_poly.type
_entity_poly.pdbx_seq_one_letter_code
_entity_poly.pdbx_strand_id
1 'polypeptide(L)'
;MGQALDASPSDPQAFLAVSNLYKYANHTHKGLEDLLASAKQVGWRNGTLCGKSLSFFNPPFKEYACYQGSMTAPPCTESVLWLIRGRTLSVTRSTVEEAQTLLISETEPKHLFFRSTQPLNDRKVYLFK
;
A
#
# COMPACT_ATOMS: atom_id res chain seq x y z
N MET A 1 -8.93 4.59 12.62
CA MET A 1 -8.30 5.70 11.85
C MET A 1 -8.54 7.06 12.51
N GLY A 2 -9.74 7.37 13.03
CA GLY A 2 -10.03 8.66 13.71
C GLY A 2 -9.01 9.08 14.76
N GLN A 3 -8.72 8.21 15.74
CA GLN A 3 -7.72 8.51 16.80
C GLN A 3 -6.33 8.88 16.25
N ALA A 4 -5.87 8.20 15.19
CA ALA A 4 -4.59 8.51 14.56
C ALA A 4 -4.63 9.84 13.80
N LEU A 5 -5.77 10.18 13.18
CA LEU A 5 -5.96 11.50 12.55
C LEU A 5 -5.94 12.61 13.61
N ASP A 6 -6.62 12.42 14.73
CA ASP A 6 -6.68 13.39 15.83
C ASP A 6 -5.31 13.61 16.48
N ALA A 7 -4.50 12.56 16.58
CA ALA A 7 -3.13 12.63 17.11
C ALA A 7 -2.10 13.17 16.10
N SER A 8 -2.37 13.04 14.79
CA SER A 8 -1.41 13.39 13.72
C SER A 8 -0.82 14.81 13.73
N PRO A 9 -1.50 15.85 14.27
CA PRO A 9 -0.89 17.18 14.37
C PRO A 9 0.22 17.27 15.43
N SER A 10 0.25 16.37 16.41
CA SER A 10 1.16 16.43 17.56
C SER A 10 2.05 15.20 17.71
N ASP A 11 1.68 14.07 17.10
CA ASP A 11 2.46 12.84 17.09
C ASP A 11 3.07 12.58 15.69
N PRO A 12 4.40 12.70 15.52
CA PRO A 12 5.08 12.43 14.25
C PRO A 12 5.00 10.95 13.82
N GLN A 13 4.49 10.06 14.68
CA GLN A 13 4.33 8.63 14.43
C GLN A 13 2.88 8.16 14.63
N ALA A 14 1.91 9.07 14.52
CA ALA A 14 0.49 8.74 14.65
C ALA A 14 0.06 7.60 13.71
N PHE A 15 0.75 7.43 12.58
CA PHE A 15 0.57 6.32 11.66
C PHE A 15 1.82 5.45 11.50
N LEU A 16 1.59 4.14 11.44
CA LEU A 16 2.52 3.16 10.90
C LEU A 16 2.00 2.70 9.53
N ALA A 17 2.78 2.92 8.48
CA ALA A 17 2.44 2.48 7.13
C ALA A 17 3.35 1.32 6.70
N VAL A 18 2.75 0.21 6.25
CA VAL A 18 3.47 -0.95 5.71
C VAL A 18 3.29 -0.99 4.20
N SER A 19 4.40 -0.92 3.46
CA SER A 19 4.42 -0.98 2.01
C SER A 19 5.00 -2.30 1.51
N ASN A 20 4.25 -2.98 0.65
CA ASN A 20 4.73 -4.15 -0.09
C ASN A 20 5.13 -3.73 -1.50
N LEU A 21 6.29 -4.21 -1.94
CA LEU A 21 6.72 -4.08 -3.33
C LEU A 21 6.37 -5.36 -4.08
N TYR A 22 5.92 -5.23 -5.32
CA TYR A 22 5.61 -6.36 -6.19
C TYR A 22 6.53 -6.38 -7.41
N LYS A 23 6.93 -7.56 -7.85
CA LYS A 23 7.76 -7.78 -9.05
C LYS A 23 7.10 -8.80 -9.96
N TYR A 24 7.20 -8.56 -11.27
CA TYR A 24 6.67 -9.49 -12.27
C TYR A 24 7.26 -10.90 -12.10
N ALA A 25 6.38 -11.89 -12.08
CA ALA A 25 6.66 -13.30 -11.95
C ALA A 25 5.64 -14.16 -12.72
N ASN A 26 5.79 -15.48 -12.68
CA ASN A 26 4.88 -16.44 -13.30
C ASN A 26 3.63 -16.78 -12.45
N HIS A 27 3.51 -16.19 -11.26
CA HIS A 27 2.37 -16.33 -10.38
C HIS A 27 2.16 -15.03 -9.60
N THR A 28 0.95 -14.83 -9.07
CA THR A 28 0.64 -13.71 -8.19
C THR A 28 0.59 -14.20 -6.74
N HIS A 29 0.97 -13.34 -5.81
CA HIS A 29 0.77 -13.57 -4.39
C HIS A 29 -0.73 -13.80 -4.08
N LYS A 30 -1.07 -14.94 -3.48
CA LYS A 30 -2.47 -15.36 -3.23
C LYS A 30 -3.31 -14.33 -2.48
N GLY A 31 -2.71 -13.62 -1.54
CA GLY A 31 -3.40 -12.56 -0.81
C GLY A 31 -3.83 -11.41 -1.73
N LEU A 32 -3.02 -11.06 -2.72
CA LEU A 32 -3.37 -10.05 -3.72
C LEU A 32 -4.46 -10.56 -4.68
N GLU A 33 -4.40 -11.84 -5.07
CA GLU A 33 -5.43 -12.47 -5.91
C GLU A 33 -6.82 -12.41 -5.23
N ASP A 34 -6.92 -12.82 -3.96
CA ASP A 34 -8.17 -12.80 -3.19
C ASP A 34 -8.73 -11.36 -3.04
N LEU A 35 -7.85 -10.38 -2.84
CA LEU A 35 -8.23 -8.96 -2.74
C LEU A 35 -8.82 -8.45 -4.06
N LEU A 36 -8.18 -8.73 -5.19
CA LEU A 36 -8.62 -8.27 -6.50
C LEU A 36 -9.89 -8.99 -6.97
N ALA A 37 -9.99 -10.29 -6.71
CA ALA A 37 -11.21 -11.07 -6.99
C ALA A 37 -12.42 -10.50 -6.24
N SER A 38 -12.23 -10.11 -4.97
CA SER A 38 -13.29 -9.49 -4.17
C SER A 38 -13.61 -8.08 -4.65
N ALA A 39 -12.60 -7.27 -4.98
CA ALA A 39 -12.80 -5.92 -5.51
C ALA A 39 -13.62 -5.95 -6.81
N LYS A 40 -13.37 -6.91 -7.71
CA LYS A 40 -14.16 -7.13 -8.93
C LYS A 40 -15.62 -7.44 -8.65
N GLN A 41 -15.90 -8.32 -7.69
CA GLN A 41 -17.26 -8.76 -7.41
C GLN A 41 -18.12 -7.64 -6.84
N VAL A 42 -17.50 -6.76 -6.05
CA VAL A 42 -18.17 -5.72 -5.28
C VAL A 42 -18.31 -4.42 -6.09
N GLY A 43 -17.37 -4.14 -6.99
CA GLY A 43 -17.33 -2.88 -7.75
C GLY A 43 -17.29 -1.69 -6.80
N TRP A 44 -18.24 -0.76 -6.95
CA TRP A 44 -18.37 0.45 -6.12
C TRP A 44 -19.19 0.26 -4.84
N ARG A 45 -19.63 -0.97 -4.54
CA ARG A 45 -20.46 -1.25 -3.36
C ARG A 45 -19.58 -1.57 -2.15
N ASN A 46 -20.20 -1.73 -0.98
CA ASN A 46 -19.50 -2.30 0.16
C ASN A 46 -19.49 -3.81 0.04
N GLY A 47 -18.33 -4.41 0.30
CA GLY A 47 -18.12 -5.86 0.26
C GLY A 47 -17.30 -6.32 1.44
N THR A 48 -17.40 -7.61 1.73
CA THR A 48 -16.59 -8.26 2.77
C THR A 48 -15.77 -9.36 2.15
N LEU A 49 -14.53 -9.48 2.62
CA LEU A 49 -13.63 -10.58 2.29
C LEU A 49 -13.88 -11.72 3.27
N CYS A 50 -13.70 -12.96 2.81
CA CYS A 50 -13.62 -14.10 3.71
C CYS A 50 -12.47 -13.88 4.71
N GLY A 51 -12.72 -14.14 5.98
CA GLY A 51 -11.73 -13.97 7.04
C GLY A 51 -10.47 -14.80 6.78
N LYS A 52 -9.33 -14.13 6.58
CA LYS A 52 -7.99 -14.73 6.50
C LYS A 52 -7.08 -14.04 7.52
N SER A 53 -6.01 -14.73 7.93
CA SER A 53 -4.95 -14.11 8.73
C SER A 53 -4.32 -12.93 7.98
N LEU A 54 -3.91 -11.88 8.69
CA LEU A 54 -3.17 -10.78 8.09
C LEU A 54 -1.89 -11.27 7.38
N SER A 55 -1.26 -12.33 7.88
CA SER A 55 -0.08 -12.95 7.26
C SER A 55 -0.34 -13.56 5.88
N PHE A 56 -1.60 -13.87 5.56
CA PHE A 56 -2.00 -14.32 4.22
C PHE A 56 -1.87 -13.17 3.20
N PHE A 57 -2.28 -11.96 3.59
CA PHE A 57 -2.19 -10.76 2.75
C PHE A 57 -0.79 -10.13 2.79
N ASN A 58 -0.16 -10.14 3.97
CA ASN A 58 1.15 -9.56 4.22
C ASN A 58 2.06 -10.61 4.89
N PRO A 59 2.75 -11.47 4.11
CA PRO A 59 3.64 -12.51 4.65
C PRO A 59 4.72 -11.94 5.57
N PRO A 60 5.42 -12.76 6.37
CA PRO A 60 6.45 -12.28 7.29
C PRO A 60 7.43 -11.27 6.66
N PHE A 61 7.59 -10.15 7.34
CA PHE A 61 8.35 -8.98 6.90
C PHE A 61 9.76 -9.05 7.48
N LYS A 62 10.63 -9.81 6.81
CA LYS A 62 11.97 -10.15 7.33
C LYS A 62 12.99 -9.03 7.16
N GLU A 63 13.00 -8.41 5.99
CA GLU A 63 13.94 -7.35 5.60
C GLU A 63 13.13 -6.11 5.23
N TYR A 64 13.56 -4.94 5.69
CA TYR A 64 12.85 -3.69 5.42
C TYR A 64 13.66 -2.43 5.61
N ALA A 65 13.29 -1.40 4.84
CA ALA A 65 13.72 -0.04 5.09
C ALA A 65 12.66 0.69 5.92
N CYS A 66 13.10 1.60 6.79
CA CYS A 66 12.24 2.40 7.66
C CYS A 66 12.64 3.87 7.61
N TYR A 67 11.66 4.78 7.49
CA TYR A 67 11.89 6.22 7.52
C TYR A 67 10.65 7.00 7.97
N GLN A 68 10.86 8.19 8.54
CA GLN A 68 9.79 9.14 8.86
C GLN A 68 9.35 9.90 7.61
N GLY A 69 8.05 9.99 7.38
CA GLY A 69 7.50 10.65 6.20
C GLY A 69 6.09 11.14 6.41
N SER A 70 5.38 11.30 5.29
CA SER A 70 4.05 11.88 5.26
C SER A 70 3.01 10.93 4.69
N MET A 71 1.75 11.30 4.83
CA MET A 71 0.70 10.78 3.96
C MET A 71 1.04 11.11 2.49
N THR A 72 0.76 10.18 1.57
CA THR A 72 1.02 10.35 0.14
C THR A 72 -0.13 11.05 -0.60
N ALA A 73 -1.24 11.30 0.09
CA ALA A 73 -2.39 12.05 -0.38
C ALA A 73 -2.66 13.24 0.56
N PRO A 74 -3.35 14.30 0.09
CA PRO A 74 -3.75 15.43 0.94
C PRO A 74 -4.42 14.97 2.24
N PRO A 75 -4.14 15.61 3.40
CA PRO A 75 -3.37 16.84 3.57
C PRO A 75 -1.84 16.68 3.64
N CYS A 76 -1.30 15.50 3.31
CA CYS A 76 0.15 15.25 3.30
C CYS A 76 0.85 15.45 4.67
N THR A 77 0.15 15.20 5.77
CA THR A 77 0.69 15.36 7.13
C THR A 77 1.93 14.49 7.36
N GLU A 78 2.99 15.07 7.94
CA GLU A 78 4.27 14.42 8.27
C GLU A 78 4.21 13.65 9.60
N SER A 79 3.35 12.63 9.66
CA SER A 79 3.07 11.86 10.88
C SER A 79 3.12 10.34 10.66
N VAL A 80 3.90 9.90 9.67
CA VAL A 80 3.91 8.50 9.22
C VAL A 80 5.30 7.89 9.36
N LEU A 81 5.41 6.83 10.15
CA LEU A 81 6.53 5.89 10.10
C LEU A 81 6.29 4.89 8.96
N TRP A 82 7.11 4.96 7.92
CA TRP A 82 7.02 4.06 6.78
C TRP A 82 7.91 2.83 6.97
N LEU A 83 7.34 1.65 6.78
CA LEU A 83 8.04 0.37 6.67
C LEU A 83 7.93 -0.15 5.23
N ILE A 84 9.03 -0.16 4.49
CA ILE A 84 9.09 -0.60 3.10
C ILE A 84 9.72 -1.99 3.02
N ARG A 85 8.99 -2.97 2.46
CA ARG A 85 9.49 -4.35 2.33
C ARG A 85 10.76 -4.41 1.50
N GLY A 86 11.81 -5.05 2.02
CA GLY A 86 13.08 -5.24 1.32
C GLY A 86 13.02 -6.30 0.21
N ARG A 87 12.11 -7.27 0.30
CA ARG A 87 11.91 -8.33 -0.70
C ARG A 87 10.57 -8.18 -1.42
N THR A 88 10.56 -8.27 -2.73
CA THR A 88 9.33 -8.15 -3.52
C THR A 88 8.43 -9.37 -3.37
N LEU A 89 7.11 -9.16 -3.32
CA LEU A 89 6.10 -10.18 -3.57
C LEU A 89 5.92 -10.39 -5.09
N SER A 90 5.34 -11.51 -5.47
CA SER A 90 5.12 -11.86 -6.87
C SER A 90 3.80 -11.30 -7.41
N VAL A 91 3.80 -10.87 -8.68
CA VAL A 91 2.59 -10.46 -9.41
C VAL A 91 2.74 -10.85 -10.87
N THR A 92 1.67 -11.33 -11.51
CA THR A 92 1.66 -11.53 -12.97
C THR A 92 1.31 -10.24 -13.71
N ARG A 93 1.67 -10.16 -14.99
CA ARG A 93 1.28 -9.00 -15.82
C ARG A 93 -0.23 -8.87 -15.95
N SER A 94 -0.94 -9.97 -16.16
CA SER A 94 -2.40 -10.00 -16.27
C SER A 94 -3.08 -9.49 -14.99
N THR A 95 -2.57 -9.84 -13.81
CA THR A 95 -3.10 -9.30 -12.54
C THR A 95 -2.94 -7.77 -12.45
N VAL A 96 -1.82 -7.21 -12.91
CA VAL A 96 -1.63 -5.75 -12.91
C VAL A 96 -2.58 -5.06 -13.89
N GLU A 97 -2.72 -5.59 -15.10
CA GLU A 97 -3.64 -5.09 -16.12
C GLU A 97 -5.09 -5.13 -15.60
N GLU A 98 -5.47 -6.22 -14.95
CA GLU A 98 -6.75 -6.36 -14.28
C GLU A 98 -6.96 -5.30 -13.19
N ALA A 99 -6.01 -5.11 -12.29
CA ALA A 99 -6.10 -4.10 -11.25
C ALA A 99 -6.27 -2.68 -11.83
N GLN A 100 -5.63 -2.38 -12.97
CA GLN A 100 -5.79 -1.10 -13.66
C GLN A 100 -7.22 -0.89 -14.16
N THR A 101 -7.92 -1.95 -14.60
CA THR A 101 -9.33 -1.84 -15.02
C THR A 101 -10.26 -1.45 -13.88
N LEU A 102 -9.96 -1.86 -12.65
CA LEU A 102 -10.74 -1.49 -11.45
C LEU A 102 -10.56 -0.02 -11.05
N LEU A 103 -9.46 0.60 -11.47
CA LEU A 103 -9.06 1.96 -11.09
C LEU A 103 -9.52 3.03 -12.09
N ILE A 104 -10.05 2.62 -13.24
CA ILE A 104 -10.49 3.52 -14.30
C ILE A 104 -12.02 3.59 -14.24
N SER A 105 -12.59 4.76 -13.93
CA SER A 105 -14.02 5.01 -14.19
C SER A 105 -14.22 5.40 -15.65
N GLU A 106 -15.39 5.13 -16.21
CA GLU A 106 -15.73 5.50 -17.60
C GLU A 106 -15.71 7.03 -17.83
N THR A 107 -15.75 7.82 -16.77
CA THR A 107 -16.01 9.26 -16.79
C THR A 107 -14.79 10.14 -16.49
N GLU A 108 -13.69 9.58 -15.99
CA GLU A 108 -12.51 10.36 -15.59
C GLU A 108 -11.23 9.81 -16.25
N PRO A 109 -10.29 10.69 -16.67
CA PRO A 109 -9.01 10.25 -17.19
C PRO A 109 -8.26 9.40 -16.16
N LYS A 110 -7.33 8.56 -16.63
CA LYS A 110 -6.44 7.73 -15.80
C LYS A 110 -5.70 8.62 -14.78
N HIS A 111 -6.28 8.83 -13.60
CA HIS A 111 -5.58 9.46 -12.49
C HIS A 111 -4.44 8.52 -12.10
N LEU A 112 -3.22 9.05 -12.08
CA LEU A 112 -2.09 8.30 -11.55
C LEU A 112 -2.30 8.21 -10.03
N PHE A 113 -2.61 7.02 -9.52
CA PHE A 113 -2.83 6.77 -8.08
C PHE A 113 -1.53 6.77 -7.27
N PHE A 114 -0.51 7.50 -7.72
CA PHE A 114 0.78 7.59 -7.07
C PHE A 114 1.30 9.02 -7.11
N ARG A 115 2.00 9.38 -6.03
CA ARG A 115 2.75 10.64 -5.91
C ARG A 115 4.18 10.39 -6.36
N SER A 116 4.77 11.34 -7.10
CA SER A 116 6.20 11.30 -7.41
C SER A 116 7.06 11.25 -6.14
N THR A 117 8.25 10.67 -6.24
CA THR A 117 9.20 10.65 -5.12
C THR A 117 9.48 12.08 -4.64
N GLN A 118 9.67 12.21 -3.33
CA GLN A 118 9.98 13.48 -2.68
C GLN A 118 11.44 13.45 -2.21
N PRO A 119 12.15 14.58 -2.20
CA PRO A 119 13.55 14.63 -1.76
C PRO A 119 13.65 14.18 -0.30
N LEU A 120 14.72 13.44 0.02
CA LEU A 120 14.92 12.93 1.37
C LEU A 120 15.20 14.06 2.39
N ASN A 121 15.83 15.15 1.93
CA ASN A 121 16.33 16.24 2.76
C ASN A 121 17.26 15.70 3.86
N ASP A 122 17.05 16.09 5.11
CA ASP A 122 17.81 15.74 6.30
C ASP A 122 17.40 14.38 6.92
N ARG A 123 16.36 13.74 6.38
CA ARG A 123 15.82 12.50 6.93
C ARG A 123 16.76 11.33 6.73
N LYS A 124 16.78 10.43 7.71
CA LYS A 124 17.55 9.18 7.66
C LYS A 124 16.66 8.00 7.28
N VAL A 125 17.23 7.08 6.52
CA VAL A 125 16.62 5.78 6.20
C VAL A 125 17.40 4.70 6.93
N TYR A 126 16.70 3.83 7.64
CA TYR A 126 17.28 2.71 8.36
C TYR A 126 16.95 1.41 7.63
N LEU A 127 17.93 0.51 7.51
CA LEU A 127 17.76 -0.78 6.86
C LEU A 127 17.91 -1.90 7.89
N PHE A 128 16.90 -2.76 7.96
CA PHE A 128 16.84 -3.95 8.81
C PHE A 128 16.88 -5.18 7.91
N LYS A 129 17.77 -6.12 8.23
CA LYS A 129 18.03 -7.32 7.44
C LYS A 129 17.78 -8.58 8.26
#